data_AF-A0A7W1XVE3-F1
#
_entry.id   AF-A0A7W1XVE3-F1
#
_cell.length_a   1.000
_cell.length_b   1.000
_cell.length_c   1.000
_cell.angle_alpha   90.00
_cell.angle_beta   90.00
_cell.angle_gamma   90.00
#
_symmetry.space_group_name_H-M   'P 1'
#
loop_
_entity.id
_entity.type
_entity.pdbx_description
1 polymer ?
#
loop_
_entity_poly.entity_id
_entity_poly.type
_entity_poly.pdbx_seq_one_letter_code
_entity_poly.pdbx_strand_id
1 'polypeptide(L)'
;MKLPALFLLLFLSLLTSDAYGPLLGPAALVADPALVFLAWISLADRWPRILAVFFGLSVYRLTGSVATPLEVVAPALAVVLMIRVIRLGISPFDRWRRLGIVTLALLTAGNLSQWLVAPHLGRGFQGFFADGLLALIVAAVLFPLLDLTRPMLKSARYPQ
;
A
#
# COMPACT_ATOMS: atom_id res chain seq x y z
N MET A 1 -6.07 13.89 9.69
CA MET A 1 -5.76 14.66 8.49
C MET A 1 -7.04 15.34 8.08
N LYS A 2 -6.98 16.60 7.64
CA LYS A 2 -8.16 17.24 7.05
C LYS A 2 -8.48 16.49 5.74
N LEU A 3 -9.76 16.28 5.43
CA LEU A 3 -10.18 15.57 4.20
C LEU A 3 -9.49 16.09 2.91
N PRO A 4 -9.30 17.41 2.70
CA PRO A 4 -8.62 17.91 1.50
C PRO A 4 -7.19 17.40 1.35
N ALA A 5 -6.44 17.30 2.46
CA ALA A 5 -5.07 16.78 2.43
C ALA A 5 -5.05 15.26 2.15
N LEU A 6 -6.06 14.52 2.61
CA LEU A 6 -6.22 13.10 2.28
C LEU A 6 -6.46 12.88 0.78
N PHE A 7 -7.36 13.67 0.19
CA PHE A 7 -7.64 13.59 -1.24
C PHE A 7 -6.46 14.05 -2.09
N LEU A 8 -5.73 15.07 -1.66
CA LEU A 8 -4.53 15.52 -2.35
C LEU A 8 -3.43 14.45 -2.33
N LEU A 9 -3.16 13.81 -1.19
CA LEU A 9 -2.20 12.72 -1.10
C LEU A 9 -2.65 11.49 -1.92
N LEU A 10 -3.96 11.17 -1.90
CA LEU A 10 -4.52 10.13 -2.74
C LEU A 10 -4.28 10.45 -4.22
N PHE A 11 -4.62 11.64 -4.67
CA PHE A 11 -4.41 12.07 -6.06
C PHE A 11 -2.93 12.00 -6.46
N LEU A 12 -2.01 12.49 -5.63
CA LEU A 12 -0.57 12.40 -5.87
C LEU A 12 -0.09 10.95 -5.94
N SER A 13 -0.61 10.07 -5.08
CA SER A 13 -0.26 8.64 -5.08
C SER A 13 -0.75 7.92 -6.34
N LEU A 14 -1.91 8.30 -6.89
CA LEU A 14 -2.43 7.77 -8.15
C LEU A 14 -1.61 8.30 -9.35
N LEU A 15 -1.29 9.60 -9.37
CA LEU A 15 -0.49 10.19 -10.45
C LEU A 15 0.92 9.60 -10.49
N THR A 16 1.54 9.39 -9.32
CA THR A 16 2.83 8.69 -9.24
C THR A 16 2.72 7.22 -9.64
N SER A 17 1.65 6.53 -9.24
CA SER A 17 1.42 5.17 -9.73
C SER A 17 1.36 5.10 -11.25
N ASP A 18 0.68 6.04 -11.91
CA ASP A 18 0.55 5.99 -13.37
C ASP A 18 1.86 6.36 -14.07
N ALA A 19 2.59 7.34 -13.53
CA ALA A 19 3.90 7.72 -14.06
C ALA A 19 4.92 6.58 -13.97
N TYR A 20 4.92 5.82 -12.87
CA TYR A 20 5.88 4.74 -12.62
C TYR A 20 5.35 3.34 -12.97
N GLY A 21 4.06 3.18 -13.23
CA GLY A 21 3.43 1.90 -13.55
C GLY A 21 4.12 1.12 -14.68
N PRO A 22 4.47 1.75 -15.82
CA PRO A 22 5.20 1.08 -16.90
C PRO A 22 6.59 0.57 -16.50
N LEU A 23 7.25 1.24 -15.56
CA LEU A 23 8.59 0.87 -15.06
C LEU A 23 8.53 -0.29 -14.05
N LEU A 24 7.42 -0.42 -13.34
CA LEU A 24 7.22 -1.44 -12.31
C LEU A 24 6.75 -2.78 -12.89
N GLY A 25 6.03 -2.76 -14.01
CA GLY A 25 5.54 -3.98 -14.68
C GLY A 25 4.81 -4.92 -13.70
N PRO A 26 5.14 -6.23 -13.63
CA PRO A 26 4.50 -7.15 -12.69
C PRO A 26 4.73 -6.83 -11.21
N ALA A 27 5.78 -6.06 -10.88
CA ALA A 27 6.07 -5.65 -9.52
C ALA A 27 5.17 -4.51 -9.02
N ALA A 28 4.30 -3.95 -9.89
CA ALA A 28 3.26 -3.01 -9.50
C ALA A 28 2.32 -3.59 -8.43
N LEU A 29 2.17 -4.92 -8.34
CA LEU A 29 1.37 -5.56 -7.30
C LEU A 29 1.96 -5.39 -5.87
N VAL A 30 3.23 -5.02 -5.76
CA VAL A 30 3.98 -4.99 -4.48
C VAL A 30 4.55 -3.59 -4.19
N ALA A 31 4.97 -2.87 -5.23
CA ALA A 31 5.69 -1.61 -5.13
C ALA A 31 4.93 -0.43 -5.76
N ASP A 32 3.62 -0.55 -5.95
CA ASP A 32 2.79 0.56 -6.41
C ASP A 32 2.68 1.67 -5.34
N PRO A 33 3.04 2.93 -5.66
CA PRO A 33 2.87 4.08 -4.78
C PRO A 33 1.46 4.23 -4.17
N ALA A 34 0.41 3.88 -4.91
CA ALA A 34 -0.97 3.97 -4.42
C ALA A 34 -1.25 2.88 -3.36
N LEU A 35 -0.75 1.64 -3.56
CA LEU A 35 -0.79 0.58 -2.55
C LEU A 35 0.06 0.91 -1.32
N VAL A 36 1.21 1.57 -1.49
CA VAL A 36 2.05 2.04 -0.38
C VAL A 36 1.32 3.12 0.44
N PHE A 37 0.61 4.03 -0.21
CA PHE A 37 -0.22 5.01 0.48
C PHE A 37 -1.39 4.36 1.24
N LEU A 38 -2.07 3.40 0.61
CA LEU A 38 -3.12 2.59 1.25
C LEU A 38 -2.56 1.81 2.46
N ALA A 39 -1.36 1.26 2.32
CA ALA A 39 -0.67 0.58 3.40
C ALA A 39 -0.44 1.54 4.58
N TRP A 40 0.15 2.69 4.31
CA TRP A 40 0.40 3.70 5.35
C TRP A 40 -0.88 4.19 6.04
N ILE A 41 -1.93 4.54 5.30
CA ILE A 41 -3.19 5.02 5.90
C ILE A 41 -3.85 3.92 6.75
N SER A 42 -3.74 2.65 6.34
CA SER A 42 -4.29 1.52 7.08
C SER A 42 -3.58 1.27 8.41
N LEU A 43 -2.28 1.57 8.47
CA LEU A 43 -1.49 1.55 9.70
C LEU A 43 -1.82 2.73 10.62
N ALA A 44 -1.92 3.93 10.05
CA ALA A 44 -1.94 5.18 10.80
C ALA A 44 -3.33 5.69 11.20
N ASP A 45 -4.39 5.37 10.46
CA ASP A 45 -5.72 6.01 10.60
C ASP A 45 -6.89 5.04 10.88
N ARG A 46 -8.11 5.59 10.92
CA ARG A 46 -9.37 4.89 11.22
C ARG A 46 -10.07 4.37 9.97
N TRP A 47 -10.92 3.35 10.16
CA TRP A 47 -11.68 2.67 9.10
C TRP A 47 -12.36 3.58 8.07
N PRO A 48 -13.09 4.65 8.44
CA PRO A 48 -13.79 5.47 7.44
C PRO A 48 -12.86 6.09 6.38
N ARG A 49 -11.65 6.48 6.79
CA ARG A 49 -10.66 7.07 5.88
C ARG A 49 -9.93 6.02 5.06
N ILE A 50 -9.67 4.86 5.64
CA ILE A 50 -9.10 3.71 4.91
C ILE A 50 -10.05 3.28 3.81
N LEU A 51 -11.35 3.18 4.12
CA LEU A 51 -12.39 2.86 3.14
C LEU A 51 -12.48 3.93 2.03
N ALA A 52 -12.37 5.21 2.38
CA ALA A 52 -12.36 6.29 1.39
C ALA A 52 -11.17 6.19 0.42
N VAL A 53 -9.96 5.94 0.95
CA VAL A 53 -8.74 5.74 0.12
C VAL A 53 -8.86 4.49 -0.73
N PHE A 54 -9.31 3.38 -0.12
CA PHE A 54 -9.55 2.11 -0.81
C PHE A 54 -10.51 2.30 -1.99
N PHE A 55 -11.68 2.89 -1.74
CA PHE A 55 -12.70 3.10 -2.77
C PHE A 55 -12.20 4.02 -3.89
N GLY A 56 -11.54 5.13 -3.54
CA GLY A 56 -10.98 6.05 -4.53
C GLY A 56 -9.94 5.38 -5.43
N LEU A 57 -9.06 4.54 -4.85
CA LEU A 57 -8.07 3.77 -5.59
C LEU A 57 -8.75 2.73 -6.50
N SER A 58 -9.72 1.98 -5.98
CA SER A 58 -10.44 0.96 -6.76
C SER A 58 -11.21 1.57 -7.93
N VAL A 59 -11.94 2.67 -7.72
CA VAL A 59 -12.67 3.36 -8.78
C VAL A 59 -11.70 3.84 -9.86
N TYR A 60 -10.60 4.50 -9.46
CA TYR A 60 -9.60 4.99 -10.41
C TYR A 60 -9.03 3.88 -11.29
N ARG A 61 -8.57 2.79 -10.66
CA ARG A 61 -7.96 1.64 -11.34
C ARG A 61 -8.95 0.94 -12.27
N LEU A 62 -10.23 0.85 -11.90
CA LEU A 62 -11.27 0.26 -12.75
C LEU A 62 -11.64 1.16 -13.93
N THR A 63 -11.61 2.48 -13.76
CA THR A 63 -11.89 3.42 -14.86
C THR A 63 -10.74 3.54 -15.85
N GLY A 64 -9.49 3.36 -15.40
CA GLY A 64 -8.28 3.56 -16.20
C GLY A 64 -7.64 2.29 -16.76
N SER A 65 -8.17 1.10 -16.48
CA SER A 65 -7.58 -0.17 -16.93
C SER A 65 -8.61 -1.20 -17.37
N VAL A 66 -8.16 -2.21 -18.13
CA VAL A 66 -8.97 -3.38 -18.52
C VAL A 66 -8.95 -4.47 -17.43
N ALA A 67 -8.44 -4.15 -16.24
CA ALA A 67 -8.31 -5.11 -15.16
C ALA A 67 -9.68 -5.51 -14.60
N THR A 68 -9.83 -6.77 -14.21
CA THR A 68 -11.08 -7.23 -13.59
C THR A 68 -11.29 -6.60 -12.22
N PRO A 69 -12.54 -6.48 -11.73
CA PRO A 69 -12.81 -6.03 -10.37
C PRO A 69 -12.02 -6.80 -9.30
N LEU A 70 -11.82 -8.11 -9.51
CA LEU A 70 -11.04 -8.94 -8.61
C LEU A 70 -9.55 -8.56 -8.62
N GLU A 71 -8.96 -8.33 -9.79
CA GLU A 71 -7.57 -7.89 -9.95
C GLU A 71 -7.27 -6.58 -9.24
N VAL A 72 -8.25 -5.68 -9.15
CA VAL A 72 -8.10 -4.38 -8.49
C VAL A 72 -8.38 -4.44 -7.00
N VAL A 73 -9.44 -5.15 -6.59
CA VAL A 73 -9.92 -5.17 -5.21
C VAL A 73 -9.10 -6.13 -4.35
N ALA A 74 -8.71 -7.29 -4.87
CA ALA A 74 -8.00 -8.30 -4.08
C ALA A 74 -6.66 -7.82 -3.53
N PRO A 75 -5.78 -7.14 -4.29
CA PRO A 75 -4.51 -6.66 -3.76
C PRO A 75 -4.69 -5.58 -2.70
N ALA A 76 -5.58 -4.62 -2.96
CA ALA A 76 -5.88 -3.56 -2.00
C ALA A 76 -6.44 -4.14 -0.68
N LEU A 77 -7.30 -5.16 -0.77
CA LEU A 77 -7.92 -5.79 0.40
C LEU A 77 -6.89 -6.62 1.17
N ALA A 78 -6.03 -7.36 0.47
CA ALA A 78 -4.92 -8.10 1.05
C ALA A 78 -3.98 -7.18 1.83
N VAL A 79 -3.61 -6.01 1.29
CA VAL A 79 -2.76 -5.02 1.98
C VAL A 79 -3.40 -4.57 3.28
N VAL A 80 -4.69 -4.17 3.24
CA VAL A 80 -5.40 -3.70 4.43
C VAL A 80 -5.47 -4.80 5.50
N LEU A 81 -5.78 -6.04 5.12
CA LEU A 81 -5.84 -7.17 6.05
C LEU A 81 -4.47 -7.50 6.65
N MET A 82 -3.42 -7.59 5.82
CA MET A 82 -2.07 -7.93 6.27
C MET A 82 -1.54 -6.93 7.28
N ILE A 83 -1.76 -5.63 7.06
CA ILE A 83 -1.32 -4.60 8.01
C ILE A 83 -2.04 -4.73 9.34
N ARG A 84 -3.32 -5.10 9.33
CA ARG A 84 -4.08 -5.33 10.56
C ARG A 84 -3.55 -6.54 11.32
N VAL A 85 -3.32 -7.66 10.64
CA VAL A 85 -2.80 -8.89 11.24
C VAL A 85 -1.41 -8.66 11.82
N ILE A 86 -0.49 -8.07 11.05
CA ILE A 86 0.90 -7.85 11.48
C ILE A 86 0.95 -6.87 12.67
N ARG A 87 0.10 -5.84 12.67
CA ARG A 87 0.01 -4.88 13.78
C ARG A 87 -0.49 -5.52 15.09
N LEU A 88 -1.24 -6.62 15.05
CA LEU A 88 -1.64 -7.32 16.28
C LEU A 88 -0.41 -7.89 17.02
N GLY A 89 0.63 -8.29 16.27
CA GLY A 89 1.88 -8.82 16.85
C GLY A 89 2.96 -7.75 17.08
N ILE A 90 2.97 -6.66 16.31
CA ILE A 90 4.04 -5.65 16.35
C ILE A 90 3.47 -4.27 16.68
N SER A 91 3.96 -3.68 17.77
CA SER A 91 3.59 -2.31 18.15
C SER A 91 4.20 -1.27 17.20
N PRO A 92 3.41 -0.34 16.62
CA PRO A 92 3.86 0.60 15.60
C PRO A 92 4.42 1.92 16.19
N PHE A 93 5.05 1.88 17.38
CA PHE A 93 5.56 3.07 18.07
C PHE A 93 6.80 3.66 17.37
N ASP A 94 7.74 2.80 16.97
CA ASP A 94 8.97 3.23 16.31
C ASP A 94 8.80 3.39 14.79
N ARG A 95 9.50 4.37 14.21
CA ARG A 95 9.52 4.60 12.74
C ARG A 95 9.95 3.35 11.98
N TRP A 96 11.01 2.71 12.44
CA TRP A 96 11.57 1.49 11.83
C TRP A 96 10.61 0.29 11.93
N ARG A 97 9.91 0.13 13.06
CA ARG A 97 8.88 -0.91 13.20
C ARG A 97 7.73 -0.68 12.24
N ARG A 98 7.28 0.57 12.07
CA ARG A 98 6.21 0.89 11.10
C ARG A 98 6.62 0.61 9.66
N LEU A 99 7.84 1.00 9.28
CA LEU A 99 8.39 0.68 7.97
C LEU A 99 8.42 -0.84 7.77
N GLY A 100 8.92 -1.60 8.74
CA GLY A 100 8.92 -3.06 8.71
C GLY A 100 7.52 -3.66 8.54
N ILE A 101 6.52 -3.15 9.26
CA ILE A 101 5.12 -3.60 9.13
C ILE A 101 4.60 -3.33 7.70
N VAL A 102 4.82 -2.14 7.16
CA VAL A 102 4.36 -1.77 5.81
C VAL A 102 5.04 -2.63 4.76
N THR A 103 6.36 -2.77 4.80
CA THR A 103 7.11 -3.59 3.83
C THR A 103 6.70 -5.05 3.90
N LEU A 104 6.60 -5.62 5.11
CA LEU A 104 6.18 -7.01 5.29
C LEU A 104 4.76 -7.22 4.75
N ALA A 105 3.85 -6.28 5.01
CA ALA A 105 2.47 -6.39 4.53
C ALA A 105 2.34 -6.25 3.02
N LEU A 106 3.09 -5.33 2.40
CA LEU A 106 3.12 -5.18 0.94
C LEU A 106 3.65 -6.46 0.29
N LEU A 107 4.67 -7.10 0.89
CA LEU A 107 5.22 -8.35 0.37
C LEU A 107 4.27 -9.52 0.51
N THR A 108 3.67 -9.72 1.68
CA THR A 108 2.72 -10.81 1.87
C THR A 108 1.46 -10.61 1.04
N ALA A 109 0.96 -9.37 0.94
CA ALA A 109 -0.19 -9.05 0.10
C ALA A 109 0.11 -9.18 -1.39
N GLY A 110 1.29 -8.74 -1.84
CA GLY A 110 1.75 -8.87 -3.21
C GLY A 110 1.90 -10.33 -3.63
N ASN A 111 2.55 -11.14 -2.79
CA ASN A 111 2.67 -12.59 -3.01
C ASN A 111 1.28 -13.25 -3.06
N LEU A 112 0.42 -12.99 -2.05
CA LEU A 112 -0.95 -13.51 -2.03
C LEU A 112 -1.75 -13.13 -3.28
N SER A 113 -1.59 -11.89 -3.76
CA SER A 113 -2.26 -11.39 -4.97
C SER A 113 -1.75 -12.10 -6.22
N GLN A 114 -0.44 -12.34 -6.34
CA GLN A 114 0.12 -13.13 -7.44
C GLN A 114 -0.47 -14.54 -7.47
N TRP A 115 -0.60 -15.22 -6.32
CA TRP A 115 -1.24 -16.54 -6.26
C TRP A 115 -2.72 -16.53 -6.64
N LEU A 116 -3.48 -15.53 -6.17
CA LEU A 116 -4.92 -15.47 -6.37
C LEU A 116 -5.32 -15.00 -7.76
N VAL A 117 -4.57 -14.06 -8.33
CA VAL A 117 -4.99 -13.29 -9.50
C VAL A 117 -4.20 -13.67 -10.75
N ALA A 118 -2.89 -13.94 -10.60
CA ALA A 118 -2.03 -14.25 -11.74
C ALA A 118 -0.99 -15.33 -11.38
N PRO A 119 -1.43 -16.57 -11.06
CA PRO A 119 -0.52 -17.63 -10.60
C PRO A 119 0.54 -18.00 -11.65
N HIS A 120 0.24 -17.76 -12.93
CA HIS A 120 1.15 -17.95 -14.06
C HIS A 120 2.31 -16.94 -14.11
N LEU A 121 2.22 -15.82 -13.37
CA LEU A 121 3.31 -14.84 -13.20
C LEU A 121 4.19 -15.17 -11.98
N GLY A 122 4.00 -16.32 -11.32
CA GLY A 122 4.79 -16.74 -10.16
C GLY A 122 6.27 -16.83 -10.48
N ARG A 123 7.08 -15.91 -9.94
CA ARG A 123 8.52 -15.78 -10.22
C ARG A 123 9.43 -16.66 -9.34
N GLY A 124 8.87 -17.64 -8.64
CA GLY A 124 9.61 -18.51 -7.72
C GLY A 124 10.30 -17.74 -6.57
N PHE A 125 11.23 -18.40 -5.86
CA PHE A 125 11.93 -17.81 -4.71
C PHE A 125 12.73 -16.54 -5.05
N GLN A 126 13.40 -16.50 -6.20
CA GLN A 126 14.20 -15.34 -6.60
C GLN A 126 13.34 -14.11 -6.89
N GLY A 127 12.16 -14.28 -7.50
CA GLY A 127 11.21 -13.20 -7.71
C GLY A 127 10.67 -12.63 -6.42
N PHE A 128 10.42 -13.47 -5.42
CA PHE A 128 9.98 -13.01 -4.10
C PHE A 128 11.00 -12.08 -3.44
N PHE A 129 12.31 -12.38 -3.53
CA PHE A 129 13.35 -11.50 -3.01
C PHE A 129 13.51 -10.21 -3.82
N ALA A 130 13.39 -10.27 -5.15
CA ALA A 130 13.46 -9.10 -6.01
C ALA A 130 12.27 -8.14 -5.76
N ASP A 131 11.05 -8.67 -5.70
CA ASP A 131 9.85 -7.92 -5.35
C ASP A 131 9.94 -7.42 -3.89
N GLY A 132 10.56 -8.22 -3.00
CA GLY A 132 11.11 -7.88 -1.68
C GLY A 132 11.84 -6.56 -1.61
N LEU A 133 12.92 -6.53 -2.36
CA LEU A 133 13.88 -5.44 -2.37
C LEU A 133 13.27 -4.20 -3.02
N LEU A 134 12.47 -4.36 -4.08
CA LEU A 134 11.76 -3.28 -4.73
C LEU A 134 10.71 -2.65 -3.80
N ALA A 135 9.88 -3.47 -3.14
CA ALA A 135 8.89 -2.99 -2.17
C ALA A 135 9.56 -2.27 -1.00
N LEU A 136 10.71 -2.77 -0.53
CA LEU A 136 11.51 -2.12 0.50
C LEU A 136 12.07 -0.77 0.03
N ILE A 137 12.61 -0.68 -1.20
CA ILE A 137 13.12 0.59 -1.75
C ILE A 137 11.99 1.61 -1.89
N VAL A 138 10.86 1.22 -2.50
CA VAL A 138 9.73 2.13 -2.72
C VAL A 138 9.12 2.56 -1.40
N ALA A 139 8.92 1.62 -0.47
CA ALA A 139 8.49 1.95 0.88
C ALA A 139 9.51 2.85 1.59
N ALA A 140 10.82 2.58 1.50
CA ALA A 140 11.85 3.41 2.15
C ALA A 140 11.91 4.83 1.60
N VAL A 141 11.51 5.08 0.35
CA VAL A 141 11.47 6.42 -0.24
C VAL A 141 10.16 7.15 0.11
N LEU A 142 9.01 6.48 -0.03
CA LEU A 142 7.70 7.10 0.20
C LEU A 142 7.33 7.18 1.68
N PHE A 143 7.70 6.18 2.48
CA PHE A 143 7.28 6.07 3.86
C PHE A 143 7.80 7.21 4.75
N PRO A 144 9.07 7.68 4.66
CA PRO A 144 9.51 8.84 5.43
C PRO A 144 8.71 10.09 5.10
N LEU A 145 8.38 10.32 3.83
CA LEU A 145 7.55 11.44 3.39
C LEU A 145 6.12 11.33 3.95
N LEU A 146 5.54 10.13 3.92
CA LEU A 146 4.22 9.88 4.48
C LEU A 146 4.22 9.98 6.02
N ASP A 147 5.24 9.46 6.71
CA ASP A 147 5.36 9.53 8.18
C ASP A 147 5.56 10.98 8.67
N LEU A 148 6.13 11.87 7.83
CA LEU A 148 6.16 13.32 8.10
C LEU A 148 4.76 13.96 8.09
N THR A 149 3.78 13.40 7.38
CA THR A 149 2.38 13.88 7.40
C THR A 149 1.58 13.35 8.59
N ARG A 150 2.16 12.45 9.39
CA ARG A 150 1.51 11.85 10.57
C ARG A 150 1.03 12.87 11.63
N PRO A 151 1.73 13.98 11.94
CA PRO A 151 1.22 15.00 12.86
C PRO A 151 -0.09 15.66 12.37
N MET A 152 -0.32 15.66 11.04
CA MET A 152 -1.57 16.16 10.47
C MET A 152 -2.74 15.19 10.70
N LEU A 153 -2.46 13.93 11.07
CA LEU A 153 -3.43 12.97 11.59
C LEU A 153 -3.81 13.32 13.04
N LYS A 154 -4.67 14.34 13.22
CA LYS A 154 -5.36 14.64 14.51
C LYS A 154 -6.11 13.44 15.13
N SER A 155 -6.24 12.32 14.41
CA SER A 155 -6.85 11.06 14.81
C SER A 155 -5.85 9.90 14.93
N ALA A 156 -4.54 10.16 14.82
CA ALA A 156 -3.51 9.14 14.95
C ALA A 156 -3.71 8.41 16.27
N ARG A 157 -3.87 7.09 16.21
CA ARG A 157 -4.15 6.22 17.37
C ARG A 157 -3.03 6.17 18.41
N TYR A 158 -1.97 6.96 18.23
CA TYR A 158 -0.80 7.02 19.07
C TYR A 158 -0.48 8.50 19.33
N PRO A 159 -0.74 9.02 20.53
CA PRO A 159 -0.12 10.27 20.97
C PRO A 159 1.41 10.05 21.05
N GLN A 160 2.16 11.14 20.92
CA GLN A 160 3.61 11.15 21.10
C GLN A 160 3.98 10.64 22.50
#